data_AF-A0A9Q0GI32-F1
#
_entry.id   AF-A0A9Q0GI32-F1
#
_cell.length_a   1.000
_cell.length_b   1.000
_cell.length_c   1.000
_cell.angle_alpha   90.00
_cell.angle_beta   90.00
_cell.angle_gamma   90.00
#
_symmetry.space_group_name_H-M   'P 1'
#
loop_
_entity.id
_entity.type
_entity.pdbx_description
1 polymer ?
#
loop_
_entity_poly.entity_id
_entity_poly.type
_entity_poly.pdbx_seq_one_letter_code
_entity_poly.pdbx_strand_id
1 'polypeptide(L)'
;MSKTWVILCFVAAIFFQFLATANGWSPFCTKTKFTVHVVDGLSSNAQPLLLHCWSRDQDLGNHTLYIGGDFFFHFRQRFFPPPTRFQCDMNWGPKHLQVTVFDKDRVKDDCCKTGTCFWRAQDDGIYYSNSNSSYFKVYAWE
;
A
#
# COMPACT_ATOMS: atom_id res chain seq x y z
N MET A 1 39.41 38.07 -2.88
CA MET A 1 39.22 36.75 -2.24
C MET A 1 37.73 36.56 -1.95
N SER A 2 36.95 35.93 -2.84
CA SER A 2 35.56 35.51 -2.52
C SER A 2 34.93 34.64 -3.62
N LYS A 3 35.29 34.84 -4.89
CA LYS A 3 34.63 34.16 -6.02
C LYS A 3 34.95 32.66 -6.13
N THR A 4 36.16 32.23 -5.78
CA THR A 4 36.59 30.82 -5.87
C THR A 4 35.89 29.91 -4.87
N TRP A 5 35.66 30.39 -3.64
CA TRP A 5 34.91 29.64 -2.62
C TRP A 5 33.44 29.49 -2.98
N VAL A 6 32.83 30.53 -3.57
CA VAL A 6 31.45 30.47 -4.05
C VAL A 6 31.31 29.42 -5.15
N ILE A 7 32.21 29.41 -6.14
CA ILE A 7 32.17 28.42 -7.23
C ILE A 7 32.36 26.99 -6.70
N LEU A 8 33.30 26.77 -5.77
CA LEU A 8 33.51 25.46 -5.14
C LEU A 8 32.27 24.97 -4.35
N CYS A 9 31.59 25.85 -3.62
CA CYS A 9 30.34 25.51 -2.93
C CYS A 9 29.21 25.14 -3.91
N PHE A 10 29.07 25.86 -5.02
CA PHE A 10 28.07 25.55 -6.04
C PHE A 10 28.33 24.21 -6.74
N VAL A 11 29.58 23.90 -7.08
CA VAL A 11 29.94 22.61 -7.70
C VAL A 11 29.73 21.45 -6.73
N ALA A 12 30.07 21.61 -5.44
CA ALA A 12 29.82 20.59 -4.42
C ALA A 12 28.32 20.32 -4.20
N ALA A 13 27.47 21.36 -4.21
CA ALA A 13 26.02 21.22 -4.08
C ALA A 13 25.38 20.46 -5.25
N ILE A 14 25.85 20.72 -6.49
CA ILE A 14 25.38 20.00 -7.68
C ILE A 14 25.78 18.52 -7.63
N PHE A 15 26.99 18.21 -7.16
CA PHE A 15 27.45 16.82 -7.01
C PHE A 15 26.66 16.04 -5.95
N PHE A 16 26.25 16.72 -4.87
CA PHE A 16 25.43 16.13 -3.81
C PHE A 16 24.01 15.79 -4.30
N GLN A 17 23.44 16.61 -5.18
CA GLN A 17 22.13 16.32 -5.78
C GLN A 17 22.18 15.14 -6.76
N PHE A 18 23.26 14.99 -7.53
CA PHE A 18 23.42 13.84 -8.42
C PHE A 18 23.50 12.51 -7.67
N LEU A 19 24.19 12.45 -6.53
CA LEU A 19 24.26 11.25 -5.69
C LEU A 19 22.90 10.84 -5.11
N ALA A 20 22.06 11.81 -4.72
CA ALA A 20 20.72 11.51 -4.18
C ALA A 20 19.78 10.86 -5.21
N THR A 21 19.97 11.13 -6.51
CA THR A 21 19.16 10.53 -7.58
C THR A 21 19.54 9.10 -7.95
N ALA A 22 20.77 8.67 -7.62
CA ALA A 22 21.24 7.31 -7.91
C ALA A 22 20.51 6.22 -7.09
N ASN A 23 19.82 6.62 -6.02
CA ASN A 23 19.20 5.72 -5.05
C ASN A 23 17.73 5.40 -5.37
N GLY A 24 17.15 6.01 -6.43
CA GLY A 24 15.75 5.80 -6.81
C GLY A 24 14.71 6.27 -5.79
N TRP A 25 15.12 6.84 -4.65
CA TRP A 25 14.23 7.32 -3.60
C TRP A 25 13.77 8.74 -3.91
N SER A 26 12.73 8.86 -4.73
CA SER A 26 11.99 10.12 -4.84
C SER A 26 11.16 10.29 -3.57
N PRO A 27 11.29 11.41 -2.83
CA PRO A 27 10.41 11.70 -1.68
C PRO A 27 8.96 11.96 -2.12
N PHE A 28 8.73 12.15 -3.42
CA PHE A 28 7.41 12.33 -3.98
C PHE A 28 6.98 11.09 -4.76
N CYS A 29 5.83 10.54 -4.34
CA CYS A 29 5.13 9.53 -5.11
C CYS A 29 4.62 10.12 -6.44
N THR A 30 5.20 9.68 -7.56
CA THR A 30 4.80 10.07 -8.92
C THR A 30 3.73 9.17 -9.52
N LYS A 31 3.44 8.02 -8.89
CA LYS A 31 2.41 7.09 -9.35
C LYS A 31 1.02 7.65 -9.05
N THR A 32 0.14 7.52 -10.03
CA THR A 32 -1.25 7.96 -9.97
C THR A 32 -2.22 6.78 -10.08
N LYS A 33 -1.73 5.63 -10.54
CA LYS A 33 -2.46 4.36 -10.61
C LYS A 33 -1.92 3.43 -9.54
N PHE A 34 -2.82 2.82 -8.80
CA PHE A 34 -2.50 1.85 -7.76
C PHE A 34 -3.35 0.60 -7.97
N THR A 35 -2.77 -0.54 -7.61
CA THR A 35 -3.48 -1.82 -7.54
C THR A 35 -3.43 -2.31 -6.10
N VAL A 36 -4.57 -2.68 -5.54
CA VAL A 36 -4.67 -3.25 -4.19
C VAL A 36 -5.09 -4.70 -4.34
N HIS A 37 -4.37 -5.59 -3.68
CA HIS A 37 -4.66 -7.01 -3.57
C HIS A 37 -5.03 -7.33 -2.12
N VAL A 38 -6.05 -8.16 -1.94
CA VAL A 38 -6.44 -8.77 -0.69
C VAL A 38 -6.44 -10.28 -0.91
N VAL A 39 -5.49 -10.95 -0.28
CA VAL A 39 -5.18 -12.37 -0.52
C VAL A 39 -5.55 -13.18 0.71
N ASP A 40 -6.23 -14.31 0.48
CA ASP A 40 -6.42 -15.33 1.50
C ASP A 40 -5.17 -16.22 1.61
N GLY A 41 -4.43 -16.06 2.71
CA GLY A 41 -3.29 -16.89 3.09
C GLY A 41 -3.56 -17.74 4.33
N LEU A 42 -4.83 -18.02 4.65
CA LEU A 42 -5.23 -18.89 5.76
C LEU A 42 -4.81 -20.34 5.50
N SER A 43 -4.70 -21.14 6.57
CA SER A 43 -4.33 -22.55 6.47
C SER A 43 -5.50 -23.49 6.14
N SER A 44 -6.75 -23.01 6.23
CA SER A 44 -7.95 -23.84 6.10
C SER A 44 -9.12 -23.12 5.41
N ASN A 45 -9.84 -23.86 4.56
CA ASN A 45 -11.07 -23.44 3.89
C ASN A 45 -12.35 -23.76 4.68
N ALA A 46 -12.24 -24.30 5.90
CA ALA A 46 -13.41 -24.61 6.73
C ALA A 46 -14.29 -23.36 6.98
N GLN A 47 -13.65 -22.19 7.06
CA GLN A 47 -14.28 -20.88 7.09
C GLN A 47 -13.54 -20.01 6.08
N PRO A 48 -14.12 -19.73 4.90
CA PRO A 48 -13.49 -18.87 3.90
C PRO A 48 -13.39 -17.43 4.39
N LEU A 49 -12.46 -16.67 3.83
CA LEU A 49 -12.33 -15.24 4.10
C LEU A 49 -13.43 -14.48 3.35
N LEU A 50 -14.34 -13.84 4.09
CA LEU A 50 -15.38 -12.98 3.52
C LEU A 50 -14.91 -11.53 3.55
N LEU A 51 -14.95 -10.88 2.39
CA LEU A 51 -14.50 -9.51 2.20
C LEU A 51 -15.66 -8.63 1.77
N HIS A 52 -15.77 -7.44 2.34
CA HIS A 52 -16.56 -6.36 1.78
C HIS A 52 -15.68 -5.12 1.67
N CYS A 53 -15.44 -4.62 0.46
CA CYS A 53 -14.52 -3.51 0.26
C CYS A 53 -15.23 -2.32 -0.37
N TRP A 54 -14.89 -1.11 0.07
CA TRP A 54 -15.49 0.11 -0.46
C TRP A 54 -14.56 1.32 -0.30
N SER A 55 -14.90 2.37 -1.02
CA SER A 55 -14.43 3.73 -0.81
C SER A 55 -15.64 4.64 -0.57
N ARG A 56 -15.39 5.95 -0.39
CA ARG A 56 -16.46 6.93 -0.22
C ARG A 56 -17.50 6.91 -1.35
N ASP A 57 -17.06 6.74 -2.60
CA ASP A 57 -17.92 6.93 -3.77
C ASP A 57 -18.15 5.62 -4.57
N GLN A 58 -17.55 4.51 -4.13
CA GLN A 58 -17.60 3.25 -4.85
C GLN A 58 -17.59 2.10 -3.85
N ASP A 59 -18.65 1.31 -3.86
CA ASP A 59 -18.71 0.00 -3.24
C ASP A 59 -18.14 -1.04 -4.23
N LEU A 60 -17.19 -1.84 -3.77
CA LEU A 60 -16.57 -2.92 -4.56
C LEU A 60 -17.24 -4.27 -4.33
N GLY A 61 -18.24 -4.33 -3.45
CA GLY A 61 -19.09 -5.48 -3.21
C GLY A 61 -18.53 -6.47 -2.20
N ASN A 62 -19.24 -7.59 -2.08
CA ASN A 62 -18.87 -8.72 -1.23
C ASN A 62 -18.14 -9.79 -2.05
N HIS A 63 -17.10 -10.37 -1.46
CA HIS A 63 -16.29 -11.42 -2.07
C HIS A 63 -16.03 -12.54 -1.06
N THR A 64 -16.06 -13.78 -1.53
CA THR A 64 -15.67 -14.95 -0.74
C THR A 64 -14.37 -15.48 -1.32
N LEU A 65 -13.31 -15.46 -0.53
CA LEU A 65 -12.02 -16.02 -0.90
C LEU A 65 -11.79 -17.35 -0.19
N TYR A 66 -11.26 -18.29 -0.94
CA TYR A 66 -10.70 -19.54 -0.44
C TYR A 66 -9.17 -19.43 -0.45
N ILE A 67 -8.47 -20.34 0.23
CA ILE A 67 -6.99 -20.35 0.32
C ILE A 67 -6.35 -20.08 -1.05
N GLY A 68 -5.48 -19.07 -1.10
CA GLY A 68 -4.77 -18.63 -2.31
C GLY A 68 -5.59 -17.70 -3.21
N GLY A 69 -6.87 -17.47 -2.90
CA GLY A 69 -7.73 -16.51 -3.58
C GLY A 69 -7.22 -15.09 -3.42
N ASP A 70 -7.37 -14.29 -4.48
CA ASP A 70 -6.90 -12.92 -4.56
C ASP A 70 -8.02 -12.03 -5.11
N PHE A 71 -8.57 -11.19 -4.23
CA PHE A 71 -9.43 -10.11 -4.66
C PHE A 71 -8.57 -8.87 -4.90
N PHE A 72 -8.63 -8.32 -6.11
CA PHE A 72 -7.88 -7.13 -6.45
C PHE A 72 -8.72 -6.10 -7.21
N PHE A 73 -8.33 -4.84 -7.04
CA PHE A 73 -8.90 -3.73 -7.77
C PHE A 73 -7.82 -2.68 -8.04
N HIS A 74 -8.03 -1.90 -9.10
CA HIS A 74 -7.14 -0.81 -9.45
C HIS A 74 -7.93 0.49 -9.51
N PHE A 75 -7.26 1.59 -9.18
CA PHE A 75 -7.87 2.91 -9.22
C PHE A 75 -6.84 3.97 -9.57
N ARG A 76 -7.33 5.16 -9.92
CA ARG A 76 -6.52 6.36 -10.04
C ARG A 76 -6.73 7.24 -8.82
N GLN A 77 -5.64 7.65 -8.18
CA GLN A 77 -5.71 8.55 -7.04
C GLN A 77 -6.28 9.89 -7.50
N ARG A 78 -7.21 10.44 -6.71
CA ARG A 78 -7.71 11.79 -6.94
C ARG A 78 -6.70 12.82 -6.48
N PHE A 79 -6.62 13.93 -7.23
CA PHE A 79 -5.80 15.09 -6.89
C PHE A 79 -6.56 16.15 -6.08
N PHE A 80 -7.89 16.15 -6.18
CA PHE A 80 -8.76 17.07 -5.46
C PHE A 80 -9.34 16.39 -4.21
N PRO A 81 -9.54 17.14 -3.10
CA PRO A 81 -10.20 16.63 -1.92
C PRO A 81 -11.63 16.13 -2.19
N PRO A 82 -12.13 15.14 -1.42
CA PRO A 82 -11.40 14.39 -0.38
C PRO A 82 -10.41 13.37 -0.98
N PRO A 83 -9.34 13.02 -0.25
CA PRO A 83 -8.35 12.04 -0.73
C PRO A 83 -8.98 10.66 -0.92
N THR A 84 -8.46 9.90 -1.87
CA THR A 84 -8.88 8.52 -2.11
C THR A 84 -8.54 7.65 -0.89
N ARG A 85 -9.55 6.96 -0.36
CA ARG A 85 -9.43 6.00 0.75
C ARG A 85 -10.28 4.78 0.44
N PHE A 86 -9.71 3.60 0.64
CA PHE A 86 -10.39 2.31 0.54
C PHE A 86 -10.30 1.57 1.86
N GLN A 87 -11.42 0.97 2.26
CA GLN A 87 -11.56 0.14 3.45
C GLN A 87 -12.10 -1.22 3.03
N CYS A 88 -11.73 -2.26 3.77
CA CYS A 88 -12.25 -3.60 3.61
C CYS A 88 -12.60 -4.17 4.98
N ASP A 89 -13.82 -4.67 5.12
CA ASP A 89 -14.16 -5.58 6.20
C ASP A 89 -13.69 -6.97 5.82
N MET A 90 -12.95 -7.61 6.72
CA MET A 90 -12.41 -8.95 6.57
C MET A 90 -12.97 -9.81 7.69
N ASN A 91 -13.80 -10.78 7.33
CA ASN A 91 -14.40 -11.73 8.26
C ASN A 91 -13.84 -13.12 8.02
N TRP A 92 -13.38 -13.76 9.08
CA TRP A 92 -12.93 -15.14 9.08
C TRP A 92 -13.57 -15.88 10.25
N GLY A 93 -14.70 -16.53 9.98
CA GLY A 93 -15.53 -17.12 11.01
C GLY A 93 -15.99 -16.11 12.06
N PRO A 94 -15.65 -16.29 13.36
CA PRO A 94 -15.99 -15.32 14.39
C PRO A 94 -15.08 -14.08 14.41
N LYS A 95 -13.94 -14.10 13.69
CA LYS A 95 -12.96 -13.01 13.68
C LYS A 95 -13.37 -11.95 12.66
N HIS A 96 -13.26 -10.69 13.04
CA HIS A 96 -13.61 -9.56 12.20
C HIS A 96 -12.56 -8.44 12.33
N LEU A 97 -12.14 -7.87 11.21
CA LEU A 97 -11.30 -6.67 11.17
C LEU A 97 -11.73 -5.75 10.03
N GLN A 98 -11.84 -4.46 10.33
CA GLN A 98 -11.95 -3.42 9.31
C GLN A 98 -10.57 -2.82 9.01
N VAL A 99 -10.08 -3.07 7.80
CA VAL A 99 -8.74 -2.69 7.36
C VAL A 99 -8.80 -1.53 6.38
N THR A 100 -8.07 -0.44 6.64
CA THR A 100 -7.85 0.60 5.63
C THR A 100 -6.76 0.12 4.66
N VAL A 101 -7.20 -0.48 3.56
CA VAL A 101 -6.31 -1.11 2.56
C VAL A 101 -5.60 -0.10 1.66
N PHE A 102 -6.11 1.13 1.59
CA PHE A 102 -5.41 2.25 0.96
C PHE A 102 -5.87 3.58 1.57
N ASP A 103 -4.92 4.47 1.85
CA ASP A 103 -5.15 5.87 2.17
C ASP A 103 -3.97 6.71 1.65
N LYS A 104 -4.21 8.03 1.49
CA LYS A 104 -3.20 8.95 0.98
C LYS A 104 -2.03 9.16 1.95
N ASP A 105 -2.27 9.06 3.25
CA ASP A 105 -1.37 9.60 4.27
C ASP A 105 -0.43 8.55 4.87
N ARG A 106 -0.78 7.27 4.82
CA ARG A 106 -0.05 6.16 5.46
C ARG A 106 0.33 5.07 4.45
N VAL A 107 -0.62 4.61 3.64
CA VAL A 107 -0.38 3.45 2.74
C VAL A 107 0.25 3.88 1.43
N LYS A 108 -0.15 5.03 0.91
CA LYS A 108 0.26 5.51 -0.42
C LYS A 108 1.77 5.51 -0.61
N ASP A 109 2.54 6.12 0.30
CA ASP A 109 3.97 6.36 0.07
C ASP A 109 4.77 5.06 -0.06
N ASP A 110 4.44 4.08 0.77
CA ASP A 110 5.08 2.77 0.69
C ASP A 110 4.60 1.96 -0.53
N CYS A 111 3.28 1.96 -0.79
CA CYS A 111 2.70 1.33 -1.96
C CYS A 111 3.19 1.97 -3.28
N CYS A 112 3.58 3.25 -3.26
CA CYS A 112 4.06 3.95 -4.44
C CYS A 112 5.41 3.46 -4.96
N LYS A 113 6.19 2.76 -4.14
CA LYS A 113 7.47 2.17 -4.58
C LYS A 113 7.26 1.20 -5.75
N THR A 114 6.17 0.43 -5.72
CA THR A 114 5.82 -0.55 -6.76
C THR A 114 4.58 -0.14 -7.57
N GLY A 115 3.68 0.63 -6.96
CA GLY A 115 2.32 0.90 -7.46
C GLY A 115 1.31 -0.17 -7.05
N THR A 116 1.71 -1.10 -6.18
CA THR A 116 0.88 -2.22 -5.76
C THR A 116 0.96 -2.39 -4.24
N CYS A 117 -0.18 -2.62 -3.61
CA CYS A 117 -0.25 -2.90 -2.18
C CYS A 117 -0.94 -4.25 -1.99
N PHE A 118 -0.30 -5.14 -1.24
CA PHE A 118 -0.78 -6.47 -0.93
C PHE A 118 -1.16 -6.55 0.53
N TRP A 119 -2.38 -6.94 0.79
CA TRP A 119 -2.89 -7.32 2.09
C TRP A 119 -3.10 -8.83 2.09
N ARG A 120 -2.59 -9.52 3.10
CA ARG A 120 -2.73 -10.98 3.21
C ARG A 120 -3.28 -11.34 4.58
N ALA A 121 -4.43 -12.00 4.59
CA ALA A 121 -4.96 -12.63 5.79
C ALA A 121 -4.18 -13.91 6.07
N GLN A 122 -3.74 -14.11 7.30
CA GLN A 122 -3.08 -15.33 7.78
C GLN A 122 -3.68 -15.71 9.14
N ASP A 123 -3.39 -16.91 9.64
CA ASP A 123 -4.07 -17.49 10.80
C ASP A 123 -3.98 -16.63 12.08
N ASP A 124 -2.94 -15.82 12.20
CA ASP A 124 -2.65 -14.98 13.36
C ASP A 124 -2.91 -13.49 13.12
N GLY A 125 -3.20 -13.05 11.89
CA GLY A 125 -3.56 -11.66 11.61
C GLY A 125 -3.47 -11.23 10.15
N ILE A 126 -3.47 -9.92 9.93
CA ILE A 126 -3.39 -9.30 8.61
C ILE A 126 -2.00 -8.73 8.39
N TYR A 127 -1.42 -9.09 7.24
CA TYR A 127 -0.08 -8.69 6.82
C TYR A 127 -0.16 -7.74 5.63
N TYR A 128 0.85 -6.87 5.51
CA TYR A 128 0.99 -5.95 4.40
C TYR A 128 2.35 -6.12 3.70
N SER A 129 2.36 -5.90 2.39
CA SER A 129 3.56 -5.80 1.55
C SER A 129 3.30 -4.87 0.37
N ASN A 130 4.32 -4.16 -0.13
CA ASN A 130 4.24 -3.44 -1.40
C ASN A 130 4.81 -4.23 -2.58
N SER A 131 5.49 -5.35 -2.35
CA SER A 131 6.21 -6.12 -3.40
C SER A 131 5.81 -7.59 -3.49
N ASN A 132 4.88 -8.05 -2.65
CA ASN A 132 4.50 -9.48 -2.52
C ASN A 132 5.69 -10.39 -2.15
N SER A 133 6.77 -9.85 -1.57
CA SER A 133 7.96 -10.62 -1.19
C SER A 133 8.22 -10.58 0.32
N SER A 134 8.11 -9.40 0.91
CA SER A 134 8.36 -9.18 2.34
C SER A 134 7.09 -8.66 2.97
N TYR A 135 6.53 -9.45 3.88
CA TYR A 135 5.29 -9.15 4.58
C TYR A 135 5.59 -8.81 6.04
N PHE A 136 4.91 -7.79 6.56
CA PHE A 136 4.91 -7.49 7.99
C PHE A 136 3.49 -7.47 8.53
N LYS A 137 3.33 -7.95 9.76
CA LYS A 137 2.03 -8.01 10.43
C LYS A 137 1.60 -6.60 10.83
N VAL A 138 0.38 -6.22 10.46
CA VAL A 138 -0.19 -4.90 10.78
C VAL A 138 -1.27 -5.02 11.84
N TYR A 139 -2.08 -6.07 11.76
CA TYR A 139 -3.19 -6.33 12.68
C TYR A 139 -3.10 -7.77 13.15
N ALA A 140 -3.40 -8.02 14.42
CA ALA A 140 -3.73 -9.36 14.91
C ALA A 140 -5.24 -9.56 14.79
N TRP A 141 -5.69 -10.79 14.58
CA TRP A 141 -7.11 -11.10 14.79
C TRP A 141 -7.46 -10.88 16.25
N GLU A 142 -8.62 -10.28 16.51
CA GLU A 142 -9.24 -10.22 17.83
C GLU A 142 -9.93 -11.54 18.18
#